data_AF-A0A1E3YAE6-F1
#
_entry.id   AF-A0A1E3YAE6-F1
#
_cell.length_a   1.000
_cell.length_b   1.000
_cell.length_c   1.000
_cell.angle_alpha   90.00
_cell.angle_beta   90.00
_cell.angle_gamma   90.00
#
_symmetry.space_group_name_H-M   'P 1'
#
loop_
_entity.id
_entity.type
_entity.pdbx_description
1 polymer ?
#
loop_
_entity_poly.entity_id
_entity_poly.type
_entity_poly.pdbx_seq_one_letter_code
_entity_poly.pdbx_strand_id
1 'polypeptide(L)'
;MFIVPAVKEALNRKNHKISLWRMLDMDLTRSIATRVFRNGEWRTVLIGTIDGRAFTAVTTERDTSDVRAISLRPASRKERQALAAIK
;
A
#
# COMPACT_ATOMS: atom_id res chain seq x y z
N MET A 1 13.14 8.37 2.81
CA MET A 1 12.03 9.31 2.61
C MET A 1 10.81 8.59 2.03
N PHE A 2 9.60 8.98 2.44
CA PHE A 2 8.37 8.51 1.77
C PHE A 2 7.99 9.49 0.66
N ILE A 3 7.87 8.97 -0.56
CA ILE A 3 7.66 9.77 -1.76
C ILE A 3 6.34 9.37 -2.39
N VAL A 4 5.50 10.37 -2.65
CA VAL A 4 4.24 10.21 -3.39
C VAL A 4 4.38 10.92 -4.74
N PRO A 5 4.63 10.17 -5.84
CA PRO A 5 4.72 10.79 -7.16
C PRO A 5 3.38 11.43 -7.56
N ALA A 6 3.39 12.69 -7.98
CA ALA A 6 2.17 13.46 -8.30
C ALA A 6 1.26 12.75 -9.32
N VAL A 7 1.84 12.15 -10.36
CA VAL A 7 1.09 11.39 -11.38
C VAL A 7 0.41 10.17 -10.75
N LYS A 8 1.08 9.46 -9.83
CA LYS A 8 0.51 8.31 -9.13
C LYS A 8 -0.59 8.73 -8.17
N GLU A 9 -0.42 9.84 -7.46
CA GLU A 9 -1.43 10.40 -6.57
C GLU A 9 -2.71 10.76 -7.33
N ALA A 10 -2.59 11.49 -8.44
CA ALA A 10 -3.72 11.86 -9.28
C ALA A 10 -4.46 10.62 -9.81
N LEU A 11 -3.72 9.62 -10.31
CA LEU A 11 -4.31 8.36 -10.78
C LEU A 11 -4.99 7.57 -9.66
N ASN A 12 -4.38 7.50 -8.48
CA ASN A 12 -4.93 6.76 -7.35
C ASN A 12 -6.22 7.41 -6.84
N ARG A 13 -6.24 8.75 -6.72
CA ARG A 13 -7.46 9.49 -6.39
C ARG A 13 -8.54 9.28 -7.46
N LYS A 14 -8.19 9.27 -8.74
CA LYS A 14 -9.14 9.03 -9.82
C LYS A 14 -9.76 7.63 -9.73
N ASN A 15 -8.93 6.60 -9.57
CA ASN A 15 -9.33 5.19 -9.67
C ASN A 15 -9.90 4.61 -8.38
N HIS A 16 -9.36 5.00 -7.22
CA HIS A 16 -9.68 4.40 -5.93
C HIS A 16 -10.26 5.38 -4.91
N LYS A 17 -10.41 6.65 -5.28
CA LYS A 17 -10.98 7.72 -4.44
C LYS A 17 -10.25 7.90 -3.10
N ILE A 18 -8.98 7.53 -3.05
CA ILE A 18 -8.13 7.64 -1.86
C ILE A 18 -6.75 8.21 -2.23
N SER A 19 -6.21 9.03 -1.34
CA SER A 19 -4.86 9.58 -1.45
C SER A 19 -3.81 8.55 -1.05
N LEU A 20 -2.70 8.48 -1.79
CA LEU A 20 -1.53 7.68 -1.43
C LEU A 20 -0.88 8.15 -0.12
N TRP A 21 -1.04 9.42 0.26
CA TRP A 21 -0.56 9.93 1.54
C TRP A 21 -1.17 9.20 2.74
N ARG A 22 -2.37 8.64 2.59
CA ARG A 22 -3.02 7.83 3.64
C ARG A 22 -2.27 6.55 3.97
N MET A 23 -1.29 6.14 3.16
CA MET A 23 -0.40 5.02 3.52
C MET A 23 0.37 5.27 4.82
N LEU A 24 0.67 6.53 5.14
CA LEU A 24 1.36 6.89 6.39
C LEU A 24 0.49 6.63 7.64
N ASP A 25 -0.83 6.57 7.46
CA ASP A 25 -1.79 6.29 8.53
C ASP A 25 -2.06 4.78 8.69
N MET A 26 -1.37 3.93 7.90
CA MET A 26 -1.58 2.49 7.95
C MET A 26 -0.98 1.90 9.23
N ASP A 27 -1.79 1.15 9.98
CA ASP A 27 -1.29 0.39 11.12
C ASP A 27 -0.44 -0.79 10.62
N LEU A 28 0.87 -0.65 10.80
CA LEU A 28 1.84 -1.66 10.38
C LEU A 28 1.99 -2.79 11.40
N THR A 29 1.54 -2.61 12.66
CA THR A 29 1.68 -3.63 13.72
C THR A 29 0.85 -4.88 13.43
N ARG A 30 -0.24 -4.72 12.65
CA ARG A 30 -1.14 -5.77 12.21
C ARG A 30 -1.25 -5.78 10.69
N SER A 31 -0.11 -5.90 10.02
CA SER A 31 -0.05 -5.89 8.56
C SER A 31 0.58 -7.15 7.98
N ILE A 32 0.18 -7.48 6.75
CA ILE A 32 0.82 -8.50 5.92
C ILE A 32 1.71 -7.78 4.92
N ALA A 33 2.99 -8.12 4.91
CA ALA A 33 3.92 -7.65 3.89
C ALA A 33 4.34 -8.82 2.99
N THR A 34 4.27 -8.61 1.68
CA THR A 34 4.86 -9.54 0.70
C THR A 34 5.62 -8.78 -0.37
N ARG A 35 6.69 -9.37 -0.87
CA ARG A 35 7.54 -8.77 -1.90
C ARG A 35 7.31 -9.49 -3.23
N VAL A 36 7.05 -8.72 -4.29
CA VAL A 36 6.78 -9.24 -5.63
C VAL A 36 7.61 -8.50 -6.66
N PHE A 37 8.14 -9.21 -7.66
CA PHE A 37 8.83 -8.59 -8.79
C PHE A 37 7.82 -8.28 -9.90
N ARG A 38 7.69 -7.01 -10.31
CA ARG A 38 6.72 -6.60 -11.32
C ARG A 38 7.23 -5.43 -12.15
N ASN A 39 7.17 -5.56 -13.47
CA ASN A 39 7.60 -4.55 -14.44
C ASN A 39 9.06 -4.12 -14.24
N GLY A 40 9.95 -5.10 -13.97
CA GLY A 40 11.37 -4.84 -13.77
C GLY A 40 11.75 -4.26 -12.40
N GLU A 41 10.80 -4.07 -11.49
CA GLU A 41 11.05 -3.48 -10.17
C GLU A 41 10.49 -4.38 -9.05
N TRP A 42 11.21 -4.46 -7.93
CA TRP A 42 10.67 -5.08 -6.71
C TRP A 42 9.63 -4.17 -6.08
N ARG A 43 8.50 -4.75 -5.68
CA ARG A 43 7.41 -4.05 -5.02
C ARG A 43 7.06 -4.72 -3.71
N THR A 44 6.79 -3.91 -2.71
CA THR A 44 6.26 -4.35 -1.43
C THR A 44 4.76 -4.13 -1.47
N VAL A 45 4.00 -5.20 -1.26
CA VAL A 45 2.55 -5.17 -1.11
C VAL A 45 2.27 -5.32 0.38
N LEU A 46 1.60 -4.31 0.93
CA LEU A 46 1.20 -4.24 2.33
C LEU A 46 -0.32 -4.34 2.40
N ILE A 47 -0.82 -5.21 3.27
CA ILE A 47 -2.24 -5.28 3.62
C ILE A 47 -2.33 -4.90 5.09
N GLY A 48 -3.02 -3.82 5.40
CA GLY A 48 -3.14 -3.28 6.76
C GLY A 48 -4.44 -2.53 6.93
N THR A 49 -4.60 -1.85 8.07
CA THR A 49 -5.79 -1.05 8.36
C THR A 49 -5.47 0.45 8.36
N ILE A 50 -6.42 1.25 7.90
CA ILE A 50 -6.45 2.71 8.03
C ILE A 50 -7.86 3.05 8.54
N ASP A 51 -7.95 3.79 9.64
CA ASP A 51 -9.23 4.11 10.32
C ASP A 51 -10.11 2.85 10.57
N GLY A 52 -9.48 1.74 10.95
CA GLY A 52 -10.16 0.46 11.20
C GLY A 52 -10.66 -0.28 9.95
N ARG A 53 -10.42 0.24 8.74
CA ARG A 53 -10.78 -0.40 7.47
C ARG A 53 -9.56 -0.98 6.79
N ALA A 54 -9.70 -2.15 6.19
CA ALA A 54 -8.58 -2.84 5.54
C ALA A 54 -8.27 -2.27 4.13
N PHE A 55 -7.00 -1.99 3.89
CA PHE A 55 -6.47 -1.49 2.62
C PHE A 55 -5.27 -2.32 2.16
N THR A 56 -5.05 -2.33 0.85
CA THR A 56 -3.84 -2.84 0.23
C THR A 56 -3.04 -1.65 -0.32
N ALA A 57 -1.84 -1.46 0.21
CA ALA A 57 -0.84 -0.52 -0.27
C ALA A 57 0.22 -1.25 -1.11
N VAL A 58 0.72 -0.58 -2.14
CA VAL A 58 1.83 -1.05 -2.96
C VAL A 58 2.88 0.05 -3.00
N THR A 59 4.10 -0.30 -2.64
CA THR A 59 5.28 0.57 -2.70
C THR A 59 6.40 -0.08 -3.51
N THR A 60 7.38 0.71 -3.89
CA THR A 60 8.64 0.24 -4.47
C THR A 60 9.80 1.01 -3.87
N GLU A 61 10.97 0.39 -3.88
CA GLU A 61 12.23 0.96 -3.41
C GLU A 61 13.15 1.04 -4.63
N ARG A 62 13.64 2.25 -4.96
CA ARG A 62 14.69 2.43 -5.99
C ARG A 62 16.08 2.52 -5.37
N ASP A 63 16.16 3.09 -4.17
CA ASP A 63 17.38 3.27 -3.38
C ASP A 63 17.12 2.85 -1.93
N THR A 64 18.17 2.60 -1.15
CA THR A 64 18.06 2.09 0.22
C THR A 64 17.31 3.01 1.19
N SER A 65 17.19 4.30 0.86
CA SER A 65 16.53 5.29 1.71
C SER A 65 15.11 5.65 1.27
N ASP A 66 14.66 5.33 0.05
CA ASP A 66 13.45 5.93 -0.53
C ASP A 66 12.35 4.94 -0.87
N VAL A 67 11.19 5.14 -0.25
CA VAL A 67 9.97 4.37 -0.47
C VAL A 67 9.01 5.19 -1.33
N ARG A 68 8.72 4.70 -2.53
CA ARG A 68 7.79 5.35 -3.46
C ARG A 68 6.42 4.68 -3.40
N ALA A 69 5.39 5.46 -3.14
CA ALA A 69 4.01 5.00 -3.19
C ALA A 69 3.56 4.74 -4.64
N ILE A 70 2.98 3.57 -4.89
CA ILE A 70 2.52 3.17 -6.23
C ILE A 70 1.00 3.10 -6.30
N SER A 71 0.33 2.49 -5.32
CA SER A 71 -1.13 2.33 -5.31
C SER A 71 -1.66 2.07 -3.90
N LEU A 72 -2.81 2.65 -3.56
CA LEU A 72 -3.57 2.37 -2.35
C LEU A 72 -5.02 2.11 -2.73
N ARG A 73 -5.57 0.96 -2.31
CA ARG A 73 -6.97 0.59 -2.56
C ARG A 73 -7.58 -0.14 -1.38
N PRO A 74 -8.92 -0.18 -1.28
CA PRO A 74 -9.58 -1.09 -0.35
C PRO A 74 -9.12 -2.54 -0.57
N ALA A 75 -8.89 -3.24 0.54
CA ALA A 75 -8.55 -4.65 0.50
C ALA A 75 -9.74 -5.45 -0.06
N SER A 76 -9.45 -6.40 -0.94
CA SER A 76 -10.42 -7.37 -1.47
C SER A 76 -10.92 -8.30 -0.35
N ARG A 77 -12.01 -9.02 -0.59
CA ARG A 77 -12.57 -9.96 0.40
C ARG A 77 -11.51 -10.96 0.90
N LYS A 78 -10.71 -11.53 0.00
CA LYS A 78 -9.65 -12.49 0.35
C LYS A 78 -8.55 -11.86 1.20
N GLU A 79 -8.12 -10.65 0.85
CA GLU A 79 -7.10 -9.92 1.62
C GLU A 79 -7.60 -9.55 3.02
N ARG A 80 -8.87 -9.15 3.15
CA ARG A 80 -9.49 -8.89 4.46
C ARG A 80 -9.54 -10.12 5.35
N GLN A 81 -9.89 -11.28 4.78
CA GLN A 81 -9.91 -12.55 5.50
C GLN A 81 -8.50 -12.94 5.96
N ALA A 82 -7.50 -12.78 5.10
CA ALA A 82 -6.11 -13.03 5.45
C ALA A 82 -5.63 -12.11 6.59
N LEU A 83 -5.96 -10.82 6.53
CA LEU A 83 -5.61 -9.86 7.57
C LEU A 83 -6.26 -10.20 8.93
N ALA A 84 -7.54 -10.57 8.92
CA ALA A 84 -8.26 -10.94 10.14
C ALA A 84 -7.75 -12.24 10.80
N ALA A 85 -7.01 -13.07 10.06
CA ALA A 85 -6.41 -14.28 10.60
C ALA A 85 -5.13 -14.01 11.41
N ILE A 86 -4.58 -12.79 11.33
CA ILE A 86 -3.43 -12.35 12.12
C ILE A 86 -3.96 -11.81 13.45
N LYS A 87 -3.62 -12.51 14.54
CA LYS A 87 -4.01 -12.19 15.91
C LYS A 87 -3.05 -11.20 16.55
#